data_AF-A0A7W0THQ3-F1
#
_entry.id   AF-A0A7W0THQ3-F1
#
_cell.length_a   1.000
_cell.length_b   1.000
_cell.length_c   1.000
_cell.angle_alpha   90.00
_cell.angle_beta   90.00
_cell.angle_gamma   90.00
#
_symmetry.space_group_name_H-M   'P 1'
#
loop_
_entity.id
_entity.type
_entity.pdbx_description
1 polymer ?
#
loop_
_entity_poly.entity_id
_entity_poly.type
_entity_poly.pdbx_seq_one_letter_code
_entity_poly.pdbx_strand_id
1 'polypeptide(L)' 'MPFGFFRKGVLMTRDLVPTEPTVQELKFYAPGVGPLLSMHTDGPGGRAALISFTNGR' A
#
# COMPACT_ATOMS: atom_id res chain seq x y z
N MET A 1 -9.99 2.84 -2.08
CA MET A 1 -9.02 3.95 -1.91
C MET A 1 -9.47 5.11 -2.79
N PRO A 2 -8.95 6.33 -2.64
CA PRO A 2 -9.43 7.48 -3.42
C PRO A 2 -9.40 7.28 -4.94
N PHE A 3 -8.35 6.63 -5.49
CA PHE A 3 -8.30 6.28 -6.92
C PHE A 3 -9.35 5.26 -7.37
N GLY A 4 -9.85 4.40 -6.47
CA GLY A 4 -10.83 3.36 -6.79
C GLY A 4 -10.67 2.05 -6.01
N PHE A 5 -11.21 0.97 -6.60
CA PHE A 5 -11.24 -0.37 -6.03
C PHE A 5 -10.61 -1.40 -6.98
N PHE A 6 -9.71 -2.22 -6.44
CA PHE A 6 -9.08 -3.34 -7.14
C PHE A 6 -9.57 -4.65 -6.51
N ARG A 7 -10.13 -5.56 -7.32
CA ARG A 7 -10.81 -6.77 -6.81
C ARG A 7 -10.03 -8.06 -7.05
N LYS A 8 -9.09 -8.08 -8.00
CA LYS A 8 -8.36 -9.27 -8.42
C LYS A 8 -6.90 -8.93 -8.69
N GLY A 9 -6.02 -9.90 -8.46
CA GLY A 9 -4.59 -9.76 -8.76
C GLY A 9 -3.86 -8.72 -7.90
N VAL A 10 -4.39 -8.38 -6.72
CA VAL A 10 -3.70 -7.49 -5.78
C VAL A 10 -2.70 -8.31 -4.98
N LEU A 11 -1.43 -7.93 -5.04
CA LEU A 11 -0.39 -8.49 -4.17
C LEU A 11 -0.34 -7.68 -2.88
N MET A 12 -0.21 -8.38 -1.76
CA MET A 12 0.03 -7.75 -0.46
C MET A 12 1.34 -8.26 0.12
N THR A 13 2.20 -7.34 0.58
CA THR A 13 3.38 -7.65 1.40
C THR A 13 3.15 -7.19 2.82
N ARG A 14 3.77 -7.91 3.76
CA ARG A 14 3.78 -7.61 5.18
C ARG A 14 5.23 -7.54 5.62
N ASP A 15 5.64 -6.35 6.03
CA ASP A 15 7.00 -6.06 6.43
C ASP A 15 7.02 -5.51 7.87
N LEU A 16 8.12 -5.70 8.58
CA LEU A 16 8.38 -4.97 9.83
C LEU A 16 9.04 -3.64 9.50
N VAL A 17 8.69 -2.58 10.24
CA VAL A 17 9.31 -1.26 10.07
C VAL A 17 10.71 -1.31 10.71
N PRO A 18 11.80 -1.06 9.97
CA PRO A 18 13.16 -1.24 10.51
C PRO A 18 13.48 -0.34 11.73
N THR A 19 12.93 0.87 11.75
CA THR A 19 13.12 1.83 12.86
C THR A 19 12.16 1.59 14.02
N GLU A 20 11.08 0.83 13.79
CA GLU A 20 10.05 0.52 14.79
C GLU A 20 9.66 -0.96 14.64
N PRO A 21 10.49 -1.91 15.14
CA PRO A 21 10.37 -3.33 14.80
C PRO A 21 9.12 -4.03 15.34
N THR A 22 8.38 -3.38 16.23
CA THR A 22 7.06 -3.85 16.70
C THR A 22 5.92 -3.42 15.78
N VAL A 23 6.20 -2.51 14.84
CA VAL A 23 5.23 -1.97 13.88
C VAL A 23 5.36 -2.72 12.57
N GLN A 24 4.21 -3.12 12.04
CA GLN A 24 4.13 -3.74 10.73
C GLN A 24 3.63 -2.75 9.70
N GLU A 25 4.13 -2.87 8.49
CA GLU A 25 3.66 -2.13 7.32
C GLU A 25 3.05 -3.12 6.32
N LEU A 26 1.79 -2.88 5.95
CA LEU A 26 1.10 -3.63 4.89
C LEU A 26 1.13 -2.81 3.61
N LYS A 27 1.67 -3.38 2.53
CA LYS A 27 1.72 -2.72 1.21
C LYS A 27 0.92 -3.51 0.20
N PHE A 28 0.08 -2.81 -0.57
CA PHE A 28 -0.77 -3.39 -1.59
C PHE A 28 -0.33 -2.92 -2.97
N TYR A 29 -0.27 -3.84 -3.92
CA TYR A 29 0.19 -3.58 -5.29
C TYR A 29 -0.79 -4.16 -6.31
N ALA A 30 -0.95 -3.49 -7.46
CA ALA A 30 -1.66 -4.05 -8.61
C ALA A 30 -0.78 -4.05 -9.88
N PRO A 31 -0.86 -5.11 -10.72
CA PRO A 31 -0.21 -5.16 -12.00
C PRO A 31 -0.56 -3.96 -12.89
N GLY A 32 0.46 -3.37 -13.52
CA GLY A 32 0.28 -2.21 -14.41
C GLY A 32 -0.02 -0.88 -13.71
N VAL A 33 -0.11 -0.86 -12.37
CA VAL A 33 -0.33 0.36 -11.56
C VAL A 33 0.78 0.55 -10.53
N GLY A 34 1.22 -0.52 -9.87
CA GLY A 34 2.19 -0.45 -8.78
C GLY A 34 1.52 -0.29 -7.41
N PRO A 35 2.10 0.51 -6.49
CA PRO A 35 1.58 0.68 -5.13
C PRO A 35 0.18 1.31 -5.08
N LEU A 36 -0.69 0.76 -4.24
CA LEU A 36 -2.08 1.20 -4.07
C LEU A 36 -2.36 1.78 -2.68
N LEU A 37 -1.86 1.11 -1.65
CA LEU A 37 -2.03 1.47 -0.25
C LEU A 37 -0.79 0.97 0.50
N SER A 38 -0.26 1.81 1.39
CA SER A 38 0.55 1.37 2.51
C SER A 38 -0.12 1.78 3.81
N MET A 39 -0.10 0.90 4.82
CA MET A 39 -0.57 1.25 6.16
C MET A 39 0.18 0.53 7.29
N HIS A 40 0.37 1.23 8.40
CA HIS A 40 0.82 0.63 9.66
C HIS A 40 -0.36 0.04 10.45
N THR A 41 -0.16 -1.11 11.10
CA THR A 41 -1.21 -1.77 11.91
C THR A 41 -0.99 -1.73 13.43
N ASP A 42 0.25 -1.54 13.89
CA ASP A 42 0.65 -1.79 15.29
C ASP A 42 1.49 -0.65 15.91
N GLY A 43 1.35 0.60 15.42
CA GLY A 43 2.16 1.74 15.86
C GLY A 43 1.60 3.12 15.50
N PRO A 44 2.37 4.20 15.74
CA PRO A 44 2.05 5.54 15.27
C PRO A 44 1.72 5.49 13.78
N GLY A 45 0.55 6.01 13.43
CA GLY A 45 -0.05 5.80 12.14
C GLY A 45 0.83 6.25 10.98
N GLY A 46 0.86 5.44 9.93
CA GLY A 46 1.36 5.82 8.61
C GLY A 46 0.37 5.26 7.59
N ARG A 47 -0.16 6.11 6.71
CA ARG A 47 -1.04 5.67 5.63
C ARG A 47 -0.78 6.48 4.38
N ALA A 48 -0.43 5.78 3.31
CA ALA A 48 -0.30 6.36 1.97
C ALA A 48 -1.25 5.64 1.04
N ALA A 49 -2.07 6.35 0.28
CA ALA A 49 -3.01 5.76 -0.65
C ALA A 49 -2.86 6.39 -2.04
N LEU A 50 -3.03 5.58 -3.08
CA LEU A 50 -3.06 6.07 -4.45
C LEU A 50 -4.27 7.01 -4.64
N ILE A 51 -3.98 8.23 -5.04
CA ILE A 51 -4.99 9.27 -5.30
C ILE A 51 -5.34 9.30 -6.79
N SER A 52 -4.34 9.34 -7.65
CA SER A 52 -4.49 9.39 -9.11
C SER A 52 -3.34 8.65 -9.78
N PHE A 53 -3.63 7.98 -10.91
CA PHE A 53 -2.64 7.34 -11.76
C PHE A 53 -3.01 7.57 -13.23
N THR A 54 -2.04 8.02 -14.01
CA THR A 54 -2.15 8.15 -15.46
C THR A 54 -1.08 7.27 -16.08
N ASN A 55 -1.47 6.36 -16.97
CA ASN A 55 -0.52 5.54 -17.70
C ASN A 55 0.08 6.37 -18.83
N GLY A 56 1.41 6.52 -18.86
CA GLY A 56 2.13 7.40 -19.79
C GLY A 56 2.34 6.81 -21.18
N ARG A 57 1.35 6.10 -21.74
CA ARG A 57 1.42 5.59 -23.11
C ARG A 57 1.20 6.69 -24.15
#